data_AF-A0AA38JIY3-F1
#
_entry.id   AF-A0AA38JIY3-F1
#
_cell.length_a   1.000
_cell.length_b   1.000
_cell.length_c   1.000
_cell.angle_alpha   90.00
_cell.angle_beta   90.00
_cell.angle_gamma   90.00
#
_symmetry.space_group_name_H-M   'P 1'
#
loop_
_entity.id
_entity.type
_entity.pdbx_description
1 polymer ?
#
loop_
_entity_poly.entity_id
_entity_poly.type
_entity_poly.pdbx_seq_one_letter_code
_entity_poly.pdbx_strand_id
1 'polypeptide(L)'
;MPQSRKALPQASVHFTVKGFRISSSNTQATINVVTVASRPPQDHSQVRLPLVEYGFEGWPQRQQCIHDLDVVHKGKRFRVFFQRHQHLGWNSTLAVRGDLVIMRVGKKNVKNVVNFRSGDAKCARLIARRFAPRLAWFQGRPGRRLESVMQL
;
A
#
# COMPACT_ATOMS: atom_id res chain seq x y z
N MET A 1 45.39 17.75 -16.02
CA MET A 1 43.95 17.80 -15.67
C MET A 1 43.24 18.49 -16.82
N PRO A 2 42.15 17.91 -17.37
CA PRO A 2 40.84 18.05 -16.73
C PRO A 2 40.12 16.72 -16.48
N GLN A 3 39.30 16.75 -15.44
CA GLN A 3 38.50 15.67 -14.89
C GLN A 3 37.38 15.25 -15.85
N SER A 4 37.38 13.98 -16.27
CA SER A 4 36.18 13.35 -16.81
C SER A 4 35.21 13.08 -15.66
N ARG A 5 34.04 13.71 -15.75
CA ARG A 5 32.90 13.58 -14.83
C ARG A 5 32.64 12.11 -14.53
N LYS A 6 32.88 11.69 -13.28
CA LYS A 6 32.31 10.43 -12.77
C LYS A 6 30.80 10.52 -12.94
N ALA A 7 30.25 9.66 -13.78
CA ALA A 7 28.82 9.37 -13.75
C ALA A 7 28.51 8.86 -12.34
N LEU A 8 27.81 9.67 -11.54
CA LEU A 8 27.26 9.23 -10.27
C LEU A 8 26.23 8.14 -10.60
N PRO A 9 26.34 6.91 -10.07
CA PRO A 9 25.22 6.00 -10.11
C PRO A 9 24.10 6.70 -9.34
N GLN A 10 22.93 6.80 -9.93
CA GLN A 10 21.74 7.32 -9.27
C GLN A 10 21.37 6.31 -8.17
N ALA A 11 22.00 6.43 -7.00
CA ALA A 11 21.93 5.43 -5.94
C ALA A 11 20.50 5.34 -5.42
N SER A 12 19.83 4.24 -5.73
CA SER A 12 18.55 3.89 -5.12
C SER A 12 18.80 3.35 -3.72
N VAL A 13 18.25 4.01 -2.71
CA VAL A 13 18.26 3.55 -1.32
C VAL A 13 17.03 2.66 -1.11
N HIS A 14 17.27 1.45 -0.61
CA HIS A 14 16.23 0.52 -0.19
C HIS A 14 16.08 0.57 1.33
N PHE A 15 14.84 0.64 1.81
CA PHE A 15 14.51 0.55 3.23
C PHE A 15 13.12 -0.07 3.41
N THR A 16 12.78 -0.49 4.62
CA THR A 16 11.47 -1.10 4.89
C THR A 16 10.54 -0.14 5.60
N VAL A 17 9.26 -0.22 5.23
CA VAL A 17 8.16 0.52 5.86
C VAL A 17 7.12 -0.48 6.36
N LYS A 18 6.69 -0.32 7.61
CA LYS A 18 5.64 -1.16 8.19
C LYS A 18 4.27 -0.82 7.58
N GLY A 19 3.60 -1.84 7.05
CA GLY A 19 2.20 -1.84 6.64
C GLY A 19 1.40 -2.89 7.41
N PHE A 20 0.09 -2.93 7.21
CA PHE A 20 -0.79 -3.92 7.80
C PHE A 20 -1.52 -4.71 6.73
N ARG A 21 -1.36 -6.02 6.75
CA ARG A 21 -1.96 -6.93 5.79
C ARG A 21 -3.12 -7.69 6.40
N ILE A 22 -4.17 -7.83 5.62
CA ILE A 22 -5.30 -8.73 5.89
C ILE A 22 -5.36 -9.71 4.72
N SER A 23 -4.92 -10.93 4.97
CA SER A 23 -4.77 -11.96 3.94
C SER A 23 -6.02 -12.83 3.82
N SER A 24 -6.22 -13.39 2.64
CA SER A 24 -7.16 -14.45 2.33
C SER A 24 -6.85 -15.76 3.10
N SER A 25 -5.62 -15.93 3.61
CA SER A 25 -5.25 -17.01 4.54
C SER A 25 -5.78 -16.83 5.98
N ASN A 26 -6.73 -15.90 6.19
CA ASN A 26 -7.27 -15.50 7.51
C ASN A 26 -6.22 -14.94 8.48
N THR A 27 -5.06 -14.52 7.97
CA THR A 27 -4.01 -13.88 8.77
C THR A 27 -4.14 -12.36 8.73
N GLN A 28 -3.94 -11.73 9.89
CA GLN A 28 -3.89 -10.27 10.03
C GLN A 28 -2.59 -9.90 10.73
N ALA A 29 -1.69 -9.22 10.03
CA ALA A 29 -0.36 -8.98 10.56
C ALA A 29 0.23 -7.64 10.09
N THR A 30 1.16 -7.11 10.89
CA THR A 30 2.04 -6.04 10.43
C THR A 30 3.13 -6.68 9.56
N ILE A 31 3.35 -6.15 8.36
CA ILE A 31 4.35 -6.64 7.41
C ILE A 31 5.38 -5.54 7.12
N ASN A 32 6.59 -5.96 6.73
CA ASN A 32 7.62 -5.05 6.23
C ASN A 32 7.50 -4.96 4.71
N VAL A 33 7.30 -3.76 4.19
CA VAL A 33 7.22 -3.48 2.76
C VAL A 33 8.50 -2.79 2.33
N VAL A 34 9.22 -3.37 1.37
CA VAL A 34 10.41 -2.75 0.79
C VAL A 34 10.00 -1.48 0.05
N THR A 35 10.74 -0.41 0.27
CA THR A 35 10.51 0.91 -0.31
C THR A 35 11.79 1.41 -0.93
N VAL A 36 11.68 1.98 -2.13
CA VAL A 36 12.80 2.52 -2.90
C VAL A 36 12.68 4.03 -2.97
N ALA A 37 13.80 4.72 -2.81
CA ALA A 37 13.91 6.16 -3.00
C ALA A 37 15.29 6.51 -3.59
N SER A 38 15.42 7.62 -4.31
CA SER A 38 16.71 8.04 -4.89
C SER A 38 17.64 8.78 -3.90
N ARG A 39 17.25 8.91 -2.62
CA ARG A 39 17.97 9.61 -1.54
C ARG A 39 17.60 8.98 -0.19
N PRO A 40 18.36 9.28 0.88
CA PRO A 40 18.10 8.70 2.20
C PRO A 40 16.70 9.05 2.77
N PRO A 41 16.15 8.21 3.68
CA PRO A 41 14.79 8.32 4.20
C PRO A 41 14.47 9.57 5.03
N GLN A 42 15.45 10.44 5.26
CA GLN A 42 15.32 11.68 6.03
C GLN A 42 14.82 12.83 5.16
N ASP A 43 14.99 12.76 3.83
CA ASP A 43 14.43 13.75 2.91
C ASP A 43 12.93 13.49 2.69
N HIS A 44 12.09 14.44 3.10
CA HIS A 44 10.64 14.34 2.97
C HIS A 44 10.10 14.87 1.64
N SER A 45 10.92 15.57 0.85
CA SER A 45 10.54 16.12 -0.45
C SER A 45 10.45 15.03 -1.52
N GLN A 46 11.25 13.98 -1.36
CA GLN A 46 11.39 12.91 -2.33
C GLN A 46 10.22 11.92 -2.30
N VAL A 47 9.80 11.48 -3.49
CA VAL A 47 8.82 10.40 -3.66
C VAL A 47 9.46 9.05 -3.33
N ARG A 48 8.78 8.27 -2.49
CA ARG A 48 9.15 6.93 -2.06
C ARG A 48 8.17 5.94 -2.67
N LEU A 49 8.69 4.91 -3.31
CA LEU A 49 7.90 3.90 -4.01
C LEU A 49 7.89 2.60 -3.20
N PRO A 50 6.79 2.27 -2.49
CA PRO A 50 6.68 0.99 -1.81
C PRO A 50 6.42 -0.12 -2.84
N LEU A 51 7.26 -1.16 -2.80
CA LEU A 51 7.13 -2.37 -3.61
C LEU A 51 6.10 -3.30 -2.95
N VAL A 52 4.84 -2.87 -2.99
CA VAL A 52 3.71 -3.53 -2.31
C VAL A 52 3.34 -4.86 -2.94
N GLU A 53 3.76 -5.13 -4.17
CA GLU A 53 3.49 -6.35 -4.91
C GLU A 53 3.96 -7.59 -4.13
N TYR A 54 5.10 -7.47 -3.44
CA TYR A 54 5.67 -8.52 -2.60
C TYR A 54 4.94 -8.72 -1.27
N GLY A 55 4.02 -7.82 -0.91
CA GLY A 55 3.21 -7.92 0.30
C GLY A 55 2.04 -8.89 0.17
N PHE A 56 1.60 -9.20 -1.05
CA PHE A 56 0.46 -10.08 -1.33
C PHE A 56 0.90 -11.55 -1.41
N GLU A 57 0.13 -12.46 -0.80
CA GLU A 57 0.46 -13.90 -0.77
C GLU A 57 -0.10 -14.64 -2.00
N GLY A 58 0.55 -15.76 -2.36
CA GLY A 58 -0.10 -16.81 -3.15
C GLY A 58 -0.29 -16.56 -4.65
N TRP A 59 0.33 -15.53 -5.24
CA TRP A 59 0.31 -15.34 -6.70
C TRP A 59 1.66 -15.69 -7.34
N PRO A 60 1.69 -16.61 -8.33
CA PRO A 60 2.95 -17.12 -8.89
C PRO A 60 3.70 -16.12 -9.80
N GLN A 61 3.12 -14.96 -10.11
CA GLN A 61 3.74 -13.91 -10.92
C GLN A 61 3.57 -12.55 -10.23
N ARG A 62 4.47 -11.58 -10.49
CA ARG A 62 4.23 -10.18 -10.08
C ARG A 62 2.94 -9.71 -10.75
N GLN A 63 1.87 -9.49 -9.98
CA GLN A 63 0.59 -9.08 -10.55
C GLN A 63 0.75 -7.72 -11.23
N GLN A 64 0.28 -7.60 -12.48
CA GLN A 64 0.47 -6.41 -13.30
C GLN A 64 -0.32 -5.18 -12.79
N CYS A 65 -1.35 -5.37 -11.96
CA CYS A 65 -2.23 -4.29 -11.51
C CYS A 65 -2.53 -4.37 -10.01
N ILE A 66 -1.65 -3.78 -9.18
CA ILE A 66 -2.03 -3.38 -7.82
C ILE A 66 -2.75 -2.04 -7.94
N HIS A 67 -3.95 -1.97 -7.37
CA HIS A 67 -4.68 -0.72 -7.23
C HIS A 67 -4.40 -0.11 -5.86
N ASP A 68 -4.40 1.22 -5.80
CA ASP A 68 -4.30 1.96 -4.56
C ASP A 68 -5.36 3.05 -4.44
N LEU A 69 -5.69 3.39 -3.19
CA LEU A 69 -6.65 4.44 -2.87
C LEU A 69 -6.27 5.10 -1.54
N ASP A 70 -6.34 6.43 -1.48
CA ASP A 70 -6.08 7.18 -0.26
C ASP A 70 -7.33 7.27 0.63
N VAL A 71 -7.18 6.92 1.90
CA VAL A 71 -8.24 6.97 2.91
C VAL A 71 -7.85 7.97 3.99
N VAL A 72 -8.75 8.90 4.29
CA VAL A 72 -8.65 9.80 5.45
C VAL A 72 -9.52 9.22 6.56
N HIS A 73 -8.92 8.86 7.69
CA HIS A 73 -9.65 8.42 8.88
C HIS A 73 -9.20 9.21 10.12
N LYS A 74 -10.14 9.91 10.77
CA LYS A 74 -9.87 10.75 11.95
C LYS A 74 -8.66 11.68 11.78
N GLY A 75 -8.59 12.37 10.64
CA GLY A 75 -7.49 13.29 10.30
C GLY A 75 -6.15 12.62 9.94
N LYS A 76 -6.06 11.28 9.95
CA LYS A 76 -4.90 10.52 9.49
C LYS A 76 -5.12 10.04 8.06
N ARG A 77 -4.06 9.99 7.26
CA ARG A 77 -4.10 9.45 5.89
C ARG A 77 -3.46 8.08 5.83
N PHE A 78 -4.12 7.19 5.13
CA PHE A 78 -3.67 5.83 4.83
C PHE A 78 -3.82 5.59 3.34
N ARG A 79 -3.05 4.64 2.82
CA ARG A 79 -3.20 4.14 1.46
C ARG A 79 -3.57 2.66 1.55
N VAL A 80 -4.65 2.30 0.88
CA VAL A 80 -5.12 0.91 0.79
C VAL A 80 -4.72 0.38 -0.56
N PHE A 81 -3.90 -0.66 -0.56
CA PHE A 81 -3.48 -1.40 -1.74
C PHE A 81 -4.30 -2.69 -1.82
N PHE A 82 -4.77 -3.01 -3.02
CA PHE A 82 -5.62 -4.17 -3.26
C PHE A 82 -5.54 -4.64 -4.70
N GLN A 83 -5.99 -5.87 -4.91
CA GLN A 83 -6.02 -6.52 -6.21
C GLN A 83 -7.45 -6.57 -6.74
N ARG A 84 -7.58 -6.58 -8.07
CA ARG A 84 -8.86 -6.77 -8.75
C ARG A 84 -8.73 -7.90 -9.75
N HIS A 85 -9.14 -9.09 -9.36
CA HIS A 85 -9.15 -10.24 -10.26
C HIS A 85 -10.16 -11.30 -9.79
N GLN A 86 -10.76 -12.03 -10.72
CA GLN A 86 -11.82 -13.00 -10.42
C GLN A 86 -11.30 -14.25 -9.69
N HIS A 87 -10.03 -14.61 -9.90
CA HIS A 87 -9.39 -15.79 -9.33
C HIS A 87 -8.67 -15.51 -7.99
N LEU A 88 -8.86 -14.33 -7.40
CA LEU A 88 -8.30 -14.06 -6.07
C LEU A 88 -9.01 -14.92 -5.00
N GLY A 89 -8.23 -15.37 -4.02
CA GLY A 89 -8.72 -16.12 -2.87
C GLY A 89 -9.78 -15.36 -2.07
N TRP A 90 -10.70 -16.08 -1.43
CA TRP A 90 -11.72 -15.46 -0.59
C TRP A 90 -11.15 -15.04 0.75
N ASN A 91 -11.30 -13.76 1.10
CA ASN A 91 -10.90 -13.21 2.39
C ASN A 91 -12.09 -13.23 3.34
N SER A 92 -12.17 -14.27 4.18
CA SER A 92 -13.31 -14.46 5.09
C SER A 92 -13.41 -13.34 6.14
N THR A 93 -12.28 -12.71 6.51
CA THR A 93 -12.25 -11.60 7.47
C THR A 93 -12.99 -10.36 6.96
N LEU A 94 -12.96 -10.13 5.65
CA LEU A 94 -13.52 -8.93 5.01
C LEU A 94 -14.73 -9.23 4.11
N ALA A 95 -15.02 -10.50 3.83
CA ALA A 95 -16.01 -10.94 2.85
C ALA A 95 -15.79 -10.32 1.45
N VAL A 96 -14.53 -10.31 1.00
CA VAL A 96 -14.11 -9.82 -0.33
C VAL A 96 -13.14 -10.80 -0.98
N ARG A 97 -12.86 -10.61 -2.27
CA ARG A 97 -11.79 -11.35 -2.96
C ARG A 97 -10.45 -10.63 -2.81
N GLY A 98 -9.41 -11.38 -2.49
CA GLY A 98 -8.03 -10.92 -2.39
C GLY A 98 -7.64 -10.35 -1.03
N ASP A 99 -6.37 -9.96 -0.94
CA ASP A 99 -5.80 -9.40 0.28
C ASP A 99 -5.90 -7.87 0.26
N LEU A 100 -5.76 -7.26 1.43
CA LEU A 100 -5.54 -5.82 1.56
C LEU A 100 -4.19 -5.56 2.24
N VAL A 101 -3.45 -4.58 1.72
CA VAL A 101 -2.30 -4.00 2.42
C VAL A 101 -2.60 -2.53 2.68
N ILE A 102 -2.54 -2.13 3.95
CA ILE A 102 -2.82 -0.76 4.37
C ILE A 102 -1.54 -0.14 4.90
N MET A 103 -1.13 0.99 4.33
CA MET A 103 0.07 1.72 4.73
C MET A 103 -0.31 3.12 5.23
N ARG A 104 0.45 3.67 6.17
CA ARG A 104 0.25 5.04 6.62
C ARG A 104 0.89 5.99 5.62
N VAL A 105 0.24 7.12 5.36
CA VAL A 105 0.74 8.17 4.46
C VAL A 105 1.34 9.33 5.27
N GLY A 106 2.40 9.92 4.74
CA GLY A 106 3.06 11.08 5.33
C GLY A 106 2.15 12.31 5.40
N LYS A 107 2.17 13.03 6.53
CA LYS A 107 1.40 14.28 6.70
C LYS A 107 1.91 15.40 5.79
N LYS A 108 3.24 15.51 5.64
CA LYS A 108 3.89 16.56 4.83
C LYS A 108 3.91 16.23 3.34
N ASN A 109 4.22 14.97 3.02
CA ASN A 109 4.24 14.47 1.65
C ASN A 109 3.29 13.29 1.52
N VAL A 110 2.13 13.55 0.91
CA VAL A 110 1.02 12.60 0.79
C VAL A 110 1.26 11.54 -0.28
N LYS A 111 2.33 11.68 -1.07
CA LYS A 111 2.76 10.66 -2.02
C LYS A 111 3.56 9.54 -1.35
N ASN A 112 4.00 9.75 -0.10
CA ASN A 112 4.90 8.84 0.58
C ASN A 112 4.18 8.02 1.65
N VAL A 113 4.45 6.72 1.65
CA VAL A 113 4.16 5.86 2.80
C VAL A 113 5.20 6.05 3.91
N VAL A 114 4.77 5.88 5.15
CA VAL A 114 5.59 6.02 6.36
C VAL A 114 5.28 4.89 7.33
N ASN A 115 6.19 4.66 8.29
CA ASN A 115 6.01 3.62 9.28
C ASN A 115 4.72 3.80 10.09
N PHE A 116 4.05 2.67 10.33
CA PHE A 116 2.98 2.59 11.32
C PHE A 116 3.46 3.10 12.68
N ARG A 117 2.59 3.85 13.34
CA ARG A 117 2.74 4.28 14.74
C ARG A 117 1.82 3.48 15.65
N SER A 118 1.97 3.67 16.95
CA SER A 118 1.06 3.09 17.93
C SER A 118 -0.41 3.42 17.59
N GLY A 119 -1.26 2.39 17.63
CA GLY A 119 -2.69 2.48 17.31
C GLY A 119 -3.06 2.43 15.82
N ASP A 120 -2.10 2.50 14.89
CA ASP A 120 -2.42 2.50 13.45
C ASP A 120 -2.92 1.14 12.97
N ALA A 121 -2.49 0.02 13.56
CA ALA A 121 -3.03 -1.30 13.24
C ALA A 121 -4.54 -1.42 13.57
N LYS A 122 -4.99 -0.78 14.67
CA LYS A 122 -6.43 -0.69 14.99
C LYS A 122 -7.17 0.15 13.94
N CYS A 123 -6.58 1.27 13.52
CA CYS A 123 -7.15 2.11 12.46
C CYS A 123 -7.23 1.35 11.13
N ALA A 124 -6.17 0.64 10.74
CA ALA A 124 -6.11 -0.15 9.51
C ALA A 124 -7.21 -1.23 9.48
N ARG A 125 -7.43 -1.95 10.59
CA ARG A 125 -8.54 -2.92 10.68
C ARG A 125 -9.92 -2.27 10.49
N LEU A 126 -10.15 -1.09 11.07
CA LEU A 126 -11.41 -0.36 10.90
C LEU A 126 -11.58 0.15 9.47
N ILE A 127 -10.53 0.70 8.88
CA ILE A 127 -10.50 1.14 7.48
C ILE A 127 -10.82 -0.03 6.56
N ALA A 128 -10.16 -1.18 6.74
CA ALA A 128 -10.41 -2.37 5.93
C ALA A 128 -11.88 -2.81 5.98
N ARG A 129 -12.46 -2.90 7.18
CA ARG A 129 -13.87 -3.28 7.35
C ARG A 129 -14.84 -2.31 6.68
N ARG A 130 -14.56 -1.00 6.74
CA ARG A 130 -15.39 0.04 6.10
C ARG A 130 -15.17 0.12 4.59
N PHE A 131 -13.97 -0.21 4.11
CA PHE A 131 -13.61 -0.21 2.70
C PHE A 131 -14.12 -1.46 1.97
N ALA A 132 -14.16 -2.61 2.65
CA ALA A 132 -14.52 -3.90 2.08
C ALA A 132 -15.82 -3.91 1.24
N PRO A 133 -16.95 -3.33 1.70
CA PRO A 133 -18.16 -3.26 0.87
C PRO A 133 -17.96 -2.50 -0.45
N ARG A 134 -17.16 -1.42 -0.44
CA ARG A 134 -16.84 -0.68 -1.67
C ARG A 134 -15.93 -1.47 -2.60
N LEU A 135 -14.98 -2.22 -2.04
CA LEU A 135 -14.14 -3.11 -2.82
C LEU A 135 -14.96 -4.23 -3.47
N ALA A 136 -15.87 -4.88 -2.72
CA ALA A 136 -16.79 -5.87 -3.26
C ALA A 136 -17.62 -5.29 -4.42
N TRP A 137 -18.16 -4.09 -4.24
CA TRP A 137 -18.85 -3.37 -5.31
C TRP A 137 -17.92 -3.12 -6.52
N PHE A 138 -16.71 -2.63 -6.32
CA PHE A 138 -15.76 -2.38 -7.40
C PHE A 138 -15.38 -3.66 -8.17
N GLN A 139 -15.21 -4.77 -7.46
CA GLN A 139 -14.88 -6.07 -8.05
C GLN A 139 -16.05 -6.68 -8.84
N GLY A 140 -17.29 -6.38 -8.46
CA GLY A 140 -18.48 -7.04 -9.01
C GLY A 140 -18.87 -6.68 -10.45
N ARG A 141 -18.38 -5.57 -11.05
CA ARG A 141 -18.67 -5.24 -12.47
C ARG A 141 -17.52 -4.53 -13.18
N PRO A 142 -17.23 -4.87 -14.45
CA PRO A 142 -16.31 -4.10 -15.32
C PRO A 142 -16.72 -2.63 -15.42
N GLY A 143 -15.76 -1.73 -15.68
CA GLY A 143 -16.03 -0.30 -15.90
C GLY A 143 -16.26 0.56 -14.65
N ARG A 144 -16.46 -0.05 -13.47
CA ARG A 144 -16.51 0.67 -12.19
C ARG A 144 -15.18 1.34 -11.88
N ARG A 145 -15.24 2.54 -11.28
CA ARG A 145 -14.11 3.29 -10.76
C ARG A 145 -14.35 3.62 -9.29
N LEU A 146 -13.30 3.55 -8.48
CA LEU A 146 -13.32 4.07 -7.12
C LEU A 146 -12.86 5.52 -7.14
N GLU A 147 -13.38 6.32 -6.22
CA GLU A 147 -12.89 7.68 -5.95
C GLU A 147 -11.39 7.60 -5.58
N SER A 148 -10.59 8.58 -5.99
CA SER A 148 -9.16 8.59 -5.67
C SER A 148 -8.87 8.78 -4.17
N VAL A 149 -9.80 9.41 -3.45
CA VAL A 149 -9.71 9.67 -2.01
C VAL A 149 -11.05 9.37 -1.34
N MET A 150 -11.01 8.69 -0.19
CA MET A 150 -12.19 8.33 0.59
C MET A 150 -12.07 8.86 2.03
N GLN A 151 -13.14 9.47 2.54
CA GLN A 151 -13.22 9.89 3.94
C GLN A 151 -14.00 8.85 4.76
N LEU A 152 -13.43 8.42 5.89
CA LEU A 152 -13.95 7.37 6.76
C LEU A 152 -13.94 7.72 8.25
#